data_AF-W2HCP3-F1
#
_entry.id   AF-W2HCP3-F1
#
_cell.length_a   1.000
_cell.length_b   1.000
_cell.length_c   1.000
_cell.angle_alpha   90.00
_cell.angle_beta   90.00
_cell.angle_gamma   90.00
#
_symmetry.space_group_name_H-M   'P 1'
#
loop_
_entity.id
_entity.type
_entity.pdbx_description
1 polymer ?
#
loop_
_entity_poly.entity_id
_entity_poly.type
_entity_poly.pdbx_seq_one_letter_code
_entity_poly.pdbx_strand_id
1 'polypeptide(L)'
;MLSFAQSSLAVVIVVVAIVTTVFKPGSIQLRNVSPTLEVSSETTDVYSALLARVNKERAANGLPSLCASAKLQKAAQRQSEDMAANDFLHHVGSDGSTVPSRISEAGYKYKSIAENVAGGQADAEAVVVTWMNSTGHRMNILGDYTHFGAGYTFNPDGMYTHYWAQEFATSDVESCDVSQVM
;
A
#
# COMPACT_ATOMS: atom_id res chain seq x y z
N MET A 1 -13.24 22.46 -65.55
CA MET A 1 -12.84 23.27 -64.39
C MET A 1 -12.32 22.29 -63.35
N LEU A 2 -11.01 22.01 -63.33
CA LEU A 2 -10.02 22.65 -62.43
C LEU A 2 -10.49 22.53 -60.97
N SER A 3 -9.83 21.83 -60.06
CA SER A 3 -8.40 21.92 -59.77
C SER A 3 -7.95 20.77 -58.88
N PHE A 4 -6.90 20.05 -59.30
CA PHE A 4 -6.00 19.33 -58.39
C PHE A 4 -4.89 20.30 -58.03
N ALA A 5 -4.72 20.62 -56.74
CA ALA A 5 -3.56 21.34 -56.26
C ALA A 5 -2.49 20.34 -55.81
N GLN A 6 -1.45 20.20 -56.63
CA GLN A 6 -0.12 19.74 -56.20
C GLN A 6 0.46 20.75 -55.21
N SER A 7 1.14 20.25 -54.17
CA SER A 7 2.23 20.98 -53.52
C SER A 7 3.37 20.04 -53.15
N SER A 8 4.56 20.54 -53.43
CA SER A 8 5.80 19.84 -53.76
C SER A 8 6.66 19.40 -52.58
N LEU A 9 7.50 18.40 -52.88
CA LEU A 9 8.88 18.14 -52.44
C LEU A 9 9.38 18.78 -51.13
N ALA A 10 9.89 17.91 -50.25
CA ALA A 10 11.28 18.04 -49.79
C ALA A 10 11.85 16.65 -49.47
N VAL A 11 12.70 16.19 -50.36
CA VAL A 11 13.58 15.03 -50.20
C VAL A 11 14.79 15.49 -49.38
N VAL A 12 15.04 14.87 -48.24
CA VAL A 12 16.36 14.93 -47.58
C VAL A 12 16.90 13.52 -47.54
N ILE A 13 17.58 13.14 -48.62
CA ILE A 13 18.43 11.96 -48.66
C ILE A 13 19.79 12.41 -48.10
N VAL A 14 20.11 11.97 -46.89
CA VAL A 14 21.51 11.97 -46.43
C VAL A 14 22.09 10.62 -46.80
N VAL A 15 22.79 10.56 -47.95
CA VAL A 15 23.67 9.45 -48.28
C VAL A 15 24.98 9.68 -47.53
N VAL A 16 25.23 8.95 -46.45
CA VAL A 16 26.59 8.80 -45.92
C VAL A 16 27.23 7.61 -46.61
N ALA A 17 28.32 7.88 -47.31
CA ALA A 17 29.11 6.91 -48.06
C ALA A 17 29.66 5.80 -47.15
N ILE A 18 29.56 4.59 -47.70
CA ILE A 18 29.91 3.31 -47.11
C ILE A 18 31.45 3.18 -47.07
N VAL A 19 32.02 2.97 -45.88
CA VAL A 19 33.36 2.40 -45.76
C VAL A 19 33.23 0.89 -45.92
N THR A 20 33.80 0.37 -47.00
CA THR A 20 33.76 -1.04 -47.37
C THR A 20 34.78 -1.84 -46.56
N THR A 21 34.30 -2.76 -45.73
CA THR A 21 35.09 -3.92 -45.30
C THR A 21 34.33 -5.19 -45.67
N VAL A 22 35.00 -6.04 -46.44
CA VAL A 22 34.53 -7.36 -46.85
C VAL A 22 34.70 -8.30 -45.66
N PHE A 23 33.60 -8.75 -45.06
CA PHE A 23 33.60 -9.85 -44.09
C PHE A 23 32.70 -10.99 -44.58
N LYS A 24 33.27 -12.20 -44.56
CA LYS A 24 32.63 -13.48 -44.94
C LYS A 24 31.37 -13.74 -44.09
N PRO A 25 30.32 -14.38 -44.65
CA PRO A 25 29.19 -14.84 -43.83
C PRO A 25 29.64 -16.03 -42.97
N GLY A 26 29.98 -15.76 -41.72
CA GLY A 26 30.00 -16.75 -40.65
C GLY A 26 28.65 -16.74 -39.95
N SER A 27 28.10 -17.92 -39.67
CA SER A 27 26.82 -18.11 -38.98
C SER A 27 26.81 -17.39 -37.62
N ILE A 28 26.15 -16.23 -37.53
CA ILE A 28 25.88 -15.59 -36.25
C ILE A 28 24.66 -16.29 -35.65
N GLN A 29 24.90 -17.10 -34.63
CA GLN A 29 23.87 -17.49 -33.67
C GLN A 29 23.28 -16.20 -33.09
N LEU A 30 22.02 -15.91 -33.43
CA LEU A 30 21.26 -14.81 -32.84
C LEU A 30 21.21 -15.05 -31.32
N ARG A 31 22.10 -14.41 -30.57
CA ARG A 31 21.91 -14.24 -29.13
C ARG A 31 20.70 -13.32 -28.99
N ASN A 32 19.56 -13.94 -28.69
CA ASN A 32 18.32 -13.28 -28.35
C ASN A 32 18.49 -12.60 -26.99
N VAL A 33 19.23 -11.49 -26.93
CA VAL A 33 19.32 -10.67 -25.73
C VAL A 33 18.08 -9.78 -25.73
N SER A 34 16.99 -10.31 -25.16
CA SER A 34 15.85 -9.49 -24.78
C SER A 34 16.34 -8.40 -23.83
N PRO A 35 15.98 -7.13 -24.02
CA PRO A 35 16.11 -6.15 -22.96
C PRO A 35 15.10 -6.54 -21.88
N THR A 36 15.59 -7.18 -20.82
CA THR A 36 14.83 -7.33 -19.58
C THR A 36 14.66 -5.93 -19.01
N LEU A 37 13.57 -5.26 -19.38
CA LEU A 37 13.02 -4.19 -18.57
C LEU A 37 12.60 -4.89 -17.27
N GLU A 38 13.43 -4.78 -16.24
CA GLU A 38 13.02 -5.07 -14.87
C GLU A 38 11.96 -4.04 -14.51
N VAL A 39 10.71 -4.34 -14.84
CA VAL A 39 9.55 -3.70 -14.24
C VAL A 39 9.56 -4.18 -12.79
N SER A 40 10.22 -3.41 -11.92
CA SER A 40 9.99 -3.50 -10.49
C SER A 40 8.52 -3.18 -10.28
N SER A 41 7.72 -4.22 -10.10
CA SER A 41 6.36 -4.11 -9.61
C SER A 41 6.45 -3.51 -8.21
N GLU A 42 6.46 -2.18 -8.10
CA GLU A 42 6.13 -1.48 -6.86
C GLU A 42 4.64 -1.74 -6.57
N THR A 43 4.31 -2.97 -6.17
CA THR A 43 3.13 -3.19 -5.36
C THR A 43 3.43 -2.53 -4.03
N THR A 44 3.04 -1.25 -3.88
CA THR A 44 3.03 -0.64 -2.56
C THR A 44 2.21 -1.56 -1.66
N ASP A 45 2.88 -2.13 -0.67
CA ASP A 45 2.25 -2.97 0.33
C ASP A 45 1.12 -2.17 1.00
N VAL A 46 -0.09 -2.74 1.07
CA VAL A 46 -1.30 -2.04 1.57
C VAL A 46 -1.06 -1.50 2.98
N TYR A 47 -0.25 -2.18 3.79
CA TYR A 47 0.12 -1.72 5.13
C TYR A 47 0.99 -0.46 5.08
N SER A 48 2.01 -0.44 4.22
CA SER A 48 2.87 0.72 4.01
C SER A 48 2.09 1.94 3.48
N ALA A 49 1.14 1.71 2.57
CA ALA A 49 0.26 2.74 2.04
C ALA A 49 -0.63 3.34 3.15
N LEU A 50 -1.22 2.48 4.00
CA LEU A 50 -2.08 2.94 5.08
C LEU A 50 -1.31 3.73 6.14
N LEU A 51 -0.13 3.25 6.55
CA LEU A 51 0.75 3.96 7.48
C LEU A 51 1.18 5.33 6.91
N ALA A 52 1.63 5.36 5.65
CA ALA A 52 2.03 6.61 5.00
C ALA A 52 0.86 7.61 4.97
N ARG A 53 -0.35 7.13 4.66
CA ARG A 53 -1.55 7.95 4.58
C ARG A 53 -2.01 8.48 5.95
N VAL A 54 -1.91 7.67 7.00
CA VAL A 54 -2.15 8.08 8.40
C VAL A 54 -1.11 9.11 8.85
N ASN A 55 0.17 8.88 8.55
CA ASN A 55 1.24 9.81 8.90
C ASN A 55 1.13 11.15 8.17
N LYS A 56 0.57 11.18 6.96
CA LYS A 56 0.22 12.42 6.25
C LYS A 56 -0.80 13.25 7.03
N GLU A 57 -1.84 12.63 7.60
CA GLU A 57 -2.81 13.33 8.46
C GLU A 57 -2.16 13.84 9.73
N ARG A 58 -1.34 13.01 10.39
CA ARG A 58 -0.63 13.39 11.60
C ARG A 58 0.29 14.57 11.36
N ALA A 59 1.08 14.54 10.28
CA ALA A 59 1.94 15.65 9.88
C ALA A 59 1.16 16.94 9.60
N ALA A 60 0.01 16.85 8.92
CA ALA A 60 -0.87 17.99 8.68
C ALA A 60 -1.45 18.62 9.96
N ASN A 61 -1.46 17.86 11.07
CA ASN A 61 -1.88 18.33 12.40
C ASN A 61 -0.69 18.56 13.36
N GLY A 62 0.55 18.60 12.85
CA GLY A 62 1.74 18.87 13.66
C GLY A 62 2.14 17.75 14.63
N LEU A 63 1.66 16.53 14.40
CA LEU A 63 1.96 15.37 15.23
C LEU A 63 3.13 14.55 14.69
N PRO A 64 3.93 13.89 15.56
CA PRO A 64 4.96 12.96 15.14
C PRO A 64 4.39 11.80 14.32
N SER A 65 5.19 11.30 13.37
CA SER A 65 4.88 10.08 12.63
C SER A 65 4.83 8.87 13.56
N LEU A 66 3.86 7.99 13.33
CA LEU A 66 3.87 6.64 13.87
C LEU A 66 4.88 5.81 13.10
N CYS A 67 5.45 4.81 13.76
CA CYS A 67 6.26 3.79 13.11
C CYS A 67 5.56 2.44 13.10
N ALA A 68 5.92 1.59 12.13
CA ALA A 68 5.33 0.28 11.96
C ALA A 68 5.67 -0.67 13.12
N SER A 69 4.74 -1.57 13.44
CA SER A 69 4.94 -2.68 14.38
C SER A 69 4.31 -3.95 13.82
N ALA A 70 5.15 -4.95 13.51
CA ALA A 70 4.68 -6.25 13.01
C ALA A 70 3.72 -6.96 13.99
N LYS A 71 3.86 -6.72 15.30
CA LYS A 71 2.95 -7.29 16.31
C LYS A 71 1.58 -6.63 16.26
N LEU A 72 1.51 -5.30 16.13
CA LEU A 72 0.24 -4.61 15.94
C LEU A 72 -0.39 -4.96 14.60
N GLN A 73 0.42 -5.10 13.55
CA GLN A 73 -0.04 -5.55 12.24
C GLN A 73 -0.67 -6.95 12.33
N LYS A 74 -0.05 -7.88 13.06
CA LYS A 74 -0.62 -9.22 13.32
C LYS A 74 -1.98 -9.15 14.02
N ALA A 75 -2.13 -8.25 15.01
CA ALA A 75 -3.41 -8.06 15.71
C ALA A 75 -4.49 -7.47 14.79
N ALA A 76 -4.14 -6.44 14.01
CA ALA A 76 -5.03 -5.79 13.05
C ALA A 76 -5.46 -6.76 11.94
N GLN A 77 -4.53 -7.52 11.38
CA GLN A 77 -4.78 -8.49 10.32
C GLN A 77 -5.71 -9.62 10.81
N ARG A 78 -5.49 -10.10 12.04
CA ARG A 78 -6.40 -11.05 12.68
C ARG A 78 -7.83 -10.51 12.74
N GLN A 79 -8.01 -9.23 13.07
CA GLN A 79 -9.34 -8.62 13.13
C GLN A 79 -9.98 -8.46 11.74
N SER A 80 -9.23 -8.01 10.73
CA SER A 80 -9.77 -7.89 9.37
C SER A 80 -10.17 -9.23 8.77
N GLU A 81 -9.39 -10.29 9.03
CA GLU A 81 -9.72 -11.67 8.65
C GLU A 81 -10.96 -12.18 9.35
N ASP A 82 -11.09 -11.96 10.67
CA ASP A 82 -12.25 -12.40 11.44
C ASP A 82 -13.54 -11.71 10.99
N MET A 83 -13.50 -10.38 10.80
CA MET A 83 -14.61 -9.59 10.27
C MET A 83 -15.04 -10.07 8.87
N ALA A 84 -14.07 -10.36 8.00
CA ALA A 84 -14.33 -10.85 6.65
C ALA A 84 -14.90 -12.27 6.63
N ALA A 85 -14.39 -13.17 7.49
CA ALA A 85 -14.77 -14.57 7.52
C ALA A 85 -16.15 -14.79 8.16
N ASN A 86 -16.52 -13.96 9.13
CA ASN A 86 -17.77 -14.09 9.89
C ASN A 86 -18.80 -13.01 9.58
N ASP A 87 -18.54 -12.23 8.53
CA ASP A 87 -19.45 -11.27 7.93
C ASP A 87 -20.02 -10.20 8.88
N PHE A 88 -19.12 -9.52 9.60
CA PHE A 88 -19.50 -8.46 10.54
C PHE A 88 -18.49 -7.30 10.53
N LEU A 89 -18.88 -6.17 11.12
CA LEU A 89 -17.98 -5.02 11.34
C LEU A 89 -18.09 -4.56 12.80
N HIS A 90 -17.13 -4.94 13.64
CA HIS A 90 -17.16 -4.66 15.08
C HIS A 90 -15.75 -4.75 15.70
N HIS A 91 -15.55 -4.13 16.86
CA HIS A 91 -14.26 -4.15 17.58
C HIS A 91 -14.01 -5.45 18.37
N VAL A 92 -15.08 -6.12 18.80
CA VAL A 92 -15.01 -7.44 19.44
C VAL A 92 -15.13 -8.51 18.36
N GLY A 93 -14.19 -9.45 18.34
CA GLY A 93 -14.15 -10.55 17.39
C GLY A 93 -15.27 -11.56 17.60
N SER A 94 -15.48 -12.41 16.61
CA SER A 94 -16.49 -13.49 16.62
C SER A 94 -16.25 -14.50 17.75
N ASP A 95 -15.00 -14.64 18.18
CA ASP A 95 -14.57 -15.48 19.30
C ASP A 95 -14.62 -14.76 20.66
N GLY A 96 -15.11 -13.52 20.71
CA GLY A 96 -15.14 -12.69 21.90
C GLY A 96 -13.82 -11.95 22.19
N SER A 97 -12.81 -12.05 21.32
CA SER A 97 -11.56 -11.32 21.50
C SER A 97 -11.80 -9.81 21.46
N THR A 98 -11.18 -9.11 22.40
CA THR A 98 -11.15 -7.64 22.47
C THR A 98 -9.84 -7.12 21.87
N VAL A 99 -9.79 -5.84 21.49
CA VAL A 99 -8.57 -5.14 21.05
C VAL A 99 -7.36 -5.45 21.95
N PRO A 100 -7.40 -5.22 23.29
CA PRO A 100 -6.27 -5.53 24.16
C PRO A 100 -5.88 -7.02 24.17
N SER A 101 -6.83 -7.95 24.04
CA SER A 101 -6.50 -9.38 23.96
C SER A 101 -5.76 -9.72 22.67
N ARG A 102 -6.20 -9.22 21.51
CA ARG A 102 -5.53 -9.46 20.22
C ARG A 102 -4.11 -8.89 20.20
N ILE A 103 -3.94 -7.67 20.72
CA ILE A 103 -2.62 -7.02 20.83
C ILE A 103 -1.70 -7.82 21.79
N SER A 104 -2.23 -8.31 22.91
CA SER A 104 -1.46 -9.12 23.86
C SER A 104 -1.07 -10.49 23.29
N GLU A 105 -1.99 -11.16 22.58
CA GLU A 105 -1.76 -12.44 21.89
C GLU A 105 -0.74 -12.31 20.75
N ALA A 106 -0.70 -11.16 20.08
CA ALA A 106 0.35 -10.84 19.13
C ALA A 106 1.71 -10.56 19.79
N GLY A 107 1.77 -10.52 21.13
CA GLY A 107 2.98 -10.36 21.92
C GLY A 107 3.44 -8.91 22.10
N TYR A 108 2.56 -7.93 21.82
CA TYR A 108 2.87 -6.51 22.00
C TYR A 108 2.57 -6.06 23.43
N LYS A 109 3.56 -5.43 24.08
CA LYS A 109 3.44 -4.87 25.43
C LYS A 109 3.00 -3.40 25.34
N TYR A 110 1.74 -3.09 25.61
CA TYR A 110 1.21 -1.72 25.46
C TYR A 110 1.08 -0.93 26.77
N LYS A 111 1.08 0.40 26.63
CA LYS A 111 0.65 1.37 27.65
C LYS A 111 -0.72 1.95 27.35
N SER A 112 -0.90 2.44 26.13
CA SER A 112 -2.18 2.86 25.56
C SER A 112 -2.39 2.16 24.23
N ILE A 113 -3.66 1.96 23.87
CA ILE A 113 -4.08 1.34 22.61
C ILE A 113 -5.36 2.01 22.07
N ALA A 114 -5.54 1.97 20.76
CA ALA A 114 -6.81 2.26 20.10
C ALA A 114 -6.92 1.50 18.77
N GLU A 115 -8.16 1.27 18.34
CA GLU A 115 -8.48 0.60 17.08
C GLU A 115 -9.43 1.47 16.24
N ASN A 116 -9.22 1.48 14.93
CA ASN A 116 -10.29 1.81 13.98
C ASN A 116 -10.55 0.62 13.06
N VAL A 117 -11.82 0.36 12.76
CA VAL A 117 -12.26 -0.63 11.76
C VAL A 117 -13.10 0.04 10.69
N ALA A 118 -13.12 -0.53 9.48
CA ALA A 118 -13.98 -0.06 8.40
C ALA A 118 -14.27 -1.17 7.38
N GLY A 119 -15.39 -1.01 6.65
CA GLY A 119 -15.83 -1.92 5.61
C GLY A 119 -16.21 -1.16 4.33
N GLY A 120 -15.77 -1.68 3.18
CA GLY A 120 -16.22 -1.28 1.85
C GLY A 120 -15.33 -0.28 1.10
N GLN A 121 -14.30 0.29 1.72
CA GLN A 121 -13.40 1.23 1.07
C GLN A 121 -12.35 0.48 0.26
N ALA A 122 -12.16 0.87 -1.01
CA ALA A 122 -11.35 0.10 -1.95
C ALA A 122 -9.82 0.18 -1.68
N ASP A 123 -9.38 1.24 -1.02
CA ASP A 123 -7.95 1.52 -0.81
C ASP A 123 -7.69 2.34 0.47
N ALA A 124 -6.40 2.52 0.76
CA ALA A 124 -5.90 3.23 1.94
C ALA A 124 -6.31 4.72 1.96
N GLU A 125 -6.43 5.38 0.80
CA GLU A 125 -6.86 6.78 0.75
C GLU A 125 -8.34 6.89 1.16
N ALA A 126 -9.19 6.07 0.54
CA ALA A 126 -10.62 6.06 0.79
C ALA A 126 -10.93 5.75 2.26
N VAL A 127 -10.28 4.74 2.86
CA VAL A 127 -10.55 4.36 4.25
C VAL A 127 -10.10 5.43 5.25
N VAL A 128 -8.94 6.06 5.03
CA VAL A 128 -8.49 7.11 5.94
C VAL A 128 -9.33 8.37 5.81
N VAL A 129 -9.81 8.74 4.61
CA VAL A 129 -10.80 9.81 4.46
C VAL A 129 -12.07 9.50 5.26
N THR A 130 -12.59 8.27 5.18
CA THR A 130 -13.76 7.84 5.97
C THR A 130 -13.50 7.96 7.47
N TRP A 131 -12.34 7.51 7.97
CA TRP A 131 -11.99 7.64 9.38
C TRP A 131 -11.80 9.09 9.83
N MET A 132 -11.15 9.94 9.02
CA MET A 132 -10.92 11.35 9.36
C MET A 132 -12.21 12.19 9.40
N ASN A 133 -13.26 11.75 8.71
CA ASN A 133 -14.60 12.33 8.76
C ASN A 133 -15.46 11.82 9.93
N SER A 134 -14.99 10.82 10.68
CA SER A 134 -15.65 10.34 11.90
C SER A 134 -14.92 10.87 13.14
N THR A 135 -15.63 11.56 14.02
CA THR A 135 -15.03 12.14 15.24
C THR A 135 -14.29 11.08 16.06
N GLY A 136 -14.90 9.91 16.28
CA GLY A 136 -14.28 8.80 17.03
C GLY A 136 -12.99 8.30 16.39
N HIS A 137 -13.04 7.97 15.11
CA HIS A 137 -11.89 7.42 14.40
C HIS A 137 -10.77 8.44 14.21
N ARG A 138 -11.11 9.71 13.97
CA ARG A 138 -10.17 10.82 13.88
C ARG A 138 -9.41 11.01 15.20
N MET A 139 -10.09 10.93 16.35
CA MET A 139 -9.43 11.04 17.65
C MET A 139 -8.37 9.96 17.85
N ASN A 140 -8.58 8.74 17.34
CA ASN A 140 -7.58 7.68 17.39
C ASN A 140 -6.37 7.98 16.49
N ILE A 141 -6.60 8.40 15.24
CA ILE A 141 -5.52 8.74 14.28
C ILE A 141 -4.63 9.87 14.81
N LEU A 142 -5.23 10.86 15.46
CA LEU A 142 -4.55 12.04 16.03
C LEU A 142 -4.16 11.86 17.50
N GLY A 143 -4.30 10.66 18.06
CA GLY A 143 -3.97 10.37 19.45
C GLY A 143 -2.46 10.35 19.71
N ASP A 144 -2.10 10.38 20.99
CA ASP A 144 -0.72 10.27 21.47
C ASP A 144 -0.25 8.81 21.44
N TYR A 145 0.16 8.38 20.25
CA TYR A 145 0.67 7.04 19.94
C TYR A 145 2.01 7.14 19.23
N THR A 146 2.78 6.05 19.29
CA THR A 146 4.10 5.95 18.67
C THR A 146 4.19 4.81 17.66
N HIS A 147 3.38 3.76 17.83
CA HIS A 147 3.38 2.56 17.00
C HIS A 147 2.05 2.38 16.27
N PHE A 148 2.11 1.73 15.11
CA PHE A 148 0.99 1.48 14.23
C PHE A 148 1.05 0.06 13.65
N GLY A 149 -0.12 -0.56 13.49
CA GLY A 149 -0.30 -1.78 12.70
C GLY A 149 -1.56 -1.69 11.86
N ALA A 150 -1.53 -2.31 10.67
CA ALA A 150 -2.66 -2.32 9.74
C ALA A 150 -3.06 -3.76 9.40
N GLY A 151 -4.35 -3.96 9.15
CA GLY A 151 -4.94 -5.21 8.68
C GLY A 151 -5.85 -4.93 7.50
N TYR A 152 -5.77 -5.76 6.48
CA TYR A 152 -6.63 -5.69 5.30
C TYR A 152 -7.01 -7.08 4.84
N THR A 153 -8.30 -7.27 4.58
CA THR A 153 -8.83 -8.51 4.01
C THR A 153 -9.83 -8.19 2.91
N PHE A 154 -9.60 -8.77 1.73
CA PHE A 154 -10.54 -8.73 0.62
C PHE A 154 -11.43 -9.98 0.66
N ASN A 155 -12.75 -9.79 0.68
CA ASN A 155 -13.70 -10.89 0.57
C ASN A 155 -14.82 -10.49 -0.41
N PRO A 156 -14.80 -10.99 -1.66
CA PRO A 156 -15.79 -10.60 -2.67
C PRO A 156 -17.21 -11.06 -2.36
N ASP A 157 -17.36 -12.06 -1.49
CA ASP A 157 -18.63 -12.68 -1.11
C ASP A 157 -19.16 -12.17 0.25
N GLY A 158 -18.41 -11.28 0.92
CA GLY A 158 -18.82 -10.69 2.21
C GLY A 158 -19.77 -9.50 2.07
N MET A 159 -20.41 -9.12 3.18
CA MET A 159 -21.20 -7.89 3.36
C MET A 159 -20.44 -6.66 2.88
N TYR A 160 -19.13 -6.63 3.09
CA TYR A 160 -18.22 -5.65 2.50
C TYR A 160 -17.17 -6.37 1.67
N THR A 161 -16.79 -5.81 0.53
CA THR A 161 -15.73 -6.41 -0.31
C THR A 161 -14.33 -6.21 0.31
N HIS A 162 -14.18 -5.17 1.14
CA HIS A 162 -12.93 -4.74 1.75
C HIS A 162 -13.12 -4.57 3.25
N TYR A 163 -12.30 -5.22 4.07
CA TYR A 163 -12.30 -5.09 5.53
C TYR A 163 -10.97 -4.53 6.00
N TRP A 164 -11.02 -3.47 6.80
CA TRP A 164 -9.86 -2.75 7.30
C TRP A 164 -9.86 -2.74 8.82
N ALA A 165 -8.68 -2.92 9.39
CA ALA A 165 -8.40 -2.64 10.79
C ALA A 165 -7.09 -1.86 10.90
N GLN A 166 -6.99 -0.95 11.86
CA GLN A 166 -5.73 -0.35 12.24
C GLN A 166 -5.65 -0.23 13.75
N GLU A 167 -4.46 -0.50 14.26
CA GLU A 167 -4.13 -0.55 15.68
C GLU A 167 -3.08 0.50 15.98
N PHE A 168 -3.31 1.28 17.04
CA PHE A 168 -2.42 2.30 17.54
C PHE A 168 -1.95 1.90 18.93
N ALA A 169 -0.69 2.17 19.26
CA ALA A 169 -0.23 1.97 20.62
C ALA A 169 0.95 2.85 21.04
N THR A 170 1.14 2.96 22.35
CA THR A 170 2.41 3.36 22.99
C THR A 170 3.01 2.19 23.77
N SER A 171 4.31 2.23 23.99
CA SER A 171 5.04 1.27 24.82
C SER A 171 6.37 1.87 25.31
N ASP A 172 6.88 1.37 26.43
CA ASP A 172 8.24 1.66 26.91
C ASP A 172 9.27 0.62 26.45
N VAL A 173 8.82 -0.52 25.94
CA VAL A 173 9.68 -1.70 25.72
C VAL A 173 9.62 -2.23 24.29
N GLU A 174 8.70 -1.72 23.48
CA GLU A 174 8.58 -2.07 22.06
C GLU A 174 9.33 -1.05 21.20
N SER A 175 9.86 -1.51 20.07
CA SER A 175 10.58 -0.69 19.09
C SER A 175 9.90 -0.72 17.73
N CYS A 176 10.13 0.31 16.93
CA CYS A 176 9.72 0.35 15.54
C CYS A 176 10.31 -0.82 14.74
N ASP A 177 9.53 -1.38 13.83
CA ASP A 177 10.05 -2.30 12.82
C ASP A 177 10.72 -1.50 11.70
N VAL A 178 12.05 -1.59 11.61
CA VAL A 178 12.85 -0.86 10.61
C VAL A 178 12.92 -1.60 9.27
N SER A 179 12.35 -2.80 9.16
CA SER A 179 12.46 -3.65 7.96
C SER A 179 11.41 -3.36 6.88
N GLN A 180 10.39 -2.54 7.17
CA GLN A 180 9.28 -2.24 6.25
C GLN A 180 9.32 -0.81 5.66
N VAL A 181 10.43 -0.08 5.81
CA VAL A 181 10.59 1.32 5.32
C VAL A 181 11.61 1.43 4.18
N MET A 182 11.89 0.33 3.47
CA MET A 182 12.77 0.33 2.29
C MET A 182 12.10 -0.33 1.10
#